data_AF-A0A0M2JX05-F1
#
_entry.id   AF-A0A0M2JX05-F1
#
_cell.length_a   1.000
_cell.length_b   1.000
_cell.length_c   1.000
_cell.angle_alpha   90.00
_cell.angle_beta   90.00
_cell.angle_gamma   90.00
#
_symmetry.space_group_name_H-M   'P 1'
#
loop_
_entity.id
_entity.type
_entity.pdbx_description
1 polymer ?
#
loop_
_entity_poly.entity_id
_entity_poly.type
_entity_poly.pdbx_seq_one_letter_code
_entity_poly.pdbx_strand_id
1 'polypeptide(L)'
;MTAASPPAPVTHPRTHPVEFWRSRLGAMASRGETDGPRVDQARAALSWHRTRATLIREGVAGQRADELADLIAEHTDTEAVVR
;
A
#
# COMPACT_ATOMS: atom_id res chain seq x y z
N MET A 1 -2.13 -26.85 -20.19
CA MET A 1 -2.90 -26.49 -18.98
C MET A 1 -2.08 -25.47 -18.21
N THR A 2 -2.43 -24.19 -18.28
CA THR A 2 -1.68 -23.12 -17.58
C THR A 2 -2.28 -22.99 -16.18
N ALA A 3 -1.52 -23.37 -15.15
CA ALA A 3 -1.94 -23.19 -13.77
C ALA A 3 -2.11 -21.69 -13.48
N ALA A 4 -3.27 -21.31 -12.93
CA ALA A 4 -3.47 -19.96 -12.41
C ALA A 4 -2.43 -19.72 -11.31
N SER A 5 -1.63 -18.67 -11.46
CA SER A 5 -0.62 -18.29 -10.47
C SER A 5 -1.32 -17.98 -9.14
N PRO A 6 -0.86 -18.51 -8.00
CA PRO A 6 -1.47 -18.22 -6.71
C PRO A 6 -1.44 -16.71 -6.42
N PRO A 7 -2.45 -16.17 -5.72
CA PRO A 7 -2.47 -14.76 -5.35
C PRO A 7 -1.20 -14.44 -4.56
N ALA A 8 -0.49 -13.39 -5.00
CA ALA A 8 0.72 -12.96 -4.29
C ALA A 8 0.35 -12.60 -2.84
N PRO A 9 1.18 -12.98 -1.86
CA PRO A 9 0.92 -12.64 -0.47
C PRO A 9 0.79 -11.12 -0.32
N VAL A 10 -0.29 -10.69 0.33
CA VAL A 10 -0.52 -9.28 0.62
C VAL A 10 0.49 -8.85 1.67
N THR A 11 1.55 -8.17 1.22
CA THR A 11 2.59 -7.65 2.10
C THR A 11 2.09 -6.38 2.78
N HIS A 12 2.13 -6.36 4.12
CA HIS A 12 1.70 -5.21 4.90
C HIS A 12 2.57 -3.97 4.58
N PRO A 13 2.01 -2.77 4.35
CA PRO A 13 2.78 -1.58 3.95
C PRO A 13 3.97 -1.23 4.85
N ARG A 14 3.87 -1.55 6.15
CA ARG A 14 4.88 -1.34 7.20
C ARG A 14 6.13 -2.21 7.09
N THR A 15 6.07 -3.35 6.40
CA THR A 15 7.22 -4.29 6.36
C THR A 15 8.41 -3.73 5.60
N HIS A 16 8.17 -2.73 4.75
CA HIS A 16 9.18 -2.06 3.97
C HIS A 16 9.09 -0.54 4.09
N PRO A 17 10.23 0.17 4.03
CA PRO A 17 10.24 1.63 4.04
C PRO A 17 9.62 2.19 2.75
N VAL A 18 9.23 3.47 2.78
CA VAL A 18 8.53 4.12 1.65
C VAL A 18 9.38 4.10 0.35
N GLU A 19 10.70 4.16 0.46
CA GLU A 19 11.65 4.12 -0.65
C GLU A 19 11.59 2.80 -1.42
N PHE A 20 11.37 1.68 -0.71
CA PHE A 20 11.19 0.38 -1.33
C PHE A 20 9.96 0.38 -2.22
N TRP A 21 8.83 0.88 -1.72
CA TRP A 21 7.57 0.92 -2.46
C TRP A 21 7.65 1.85 -3.67
N ARG A 22 8.28 3.01 -3.53
CA ARG A 22 8.56 3.92 -4.66
C ARG A 22 9.42 3.25 -5.73
N SER A 23 10.51 2.61 -5.32
CA SER A 23 11.43 1.93 -6.23
C SER A 23 10.73 0.77 -6.95
N ARG A 24 9.92 -0.01 -6.22
CA ARG A 24 9.12 -1.11 -6.77
C ARG A 24 8.12 -0.60 -7.81
N LEU A 25 7.39 0.48 -7.52
CA LEU A 25 6.44 1.09 -8.46
C LEU A 25 7.15 1.61 -9.71
N GLY A 26 8.26 2.32 -9.55
CA GLY A 26 9.08 2.80 -10.67
C GLY A 26 9.59 1.65 -11.55
N ALA A 27 10.06 0.56 -10.94
CA ALA A 27 10.52 -0.61 -11.68
C ALA A 27 9.41 -1.31 -12.47
N MET A 28 8.16 -1.33 -11.96
CA MET A 28 6.99 -1.84 -12.70
C MET A 28 6.66 -0.93 -13.89
N ALA A 29 6.60 0.38 -13.67
CA ALA A 29 6.35 1.35 -14.73
C ALA A 29 7.39 1.27 -15.86
N SER A 30 8.67 1.13 -15.55
CA SER A 30 9.74 0.98 -16.56
C SER A 30 9.61 -0.29 -17.41
N ARG A 31 8.88 -1.32 -16.92
CA ARG A 31 8.58 -2.54 -17.68
C ARG A 31 7.24 -2.47 -18.43
N GLY A 32 6.56 -1.32 -18.42
CA GLY A 32 5.24 -1.15 -19.01
C GLY A 32 4.09 -1.71 -18.16
N GLU A 33 4.36 -2.12 -16.91
CA GLU A 33 3.33 -2.58 -15.97
C GLU A 33 2.74 -1.35 -15.26
N THR A 34 1.63 -0.83 -15.78
CA THR A 34 0.97 0.39 -15.27
C THR A 34 -0.21 0.12 -14.36
N ASP A 35 -0.78 -1.09 -14.42
CA ASP A 35 -2.00 -1.49 -13.71
C ASP A 35 -1.94 -2.96 -13.29
N GLY A 36 -2.84 -3.36 -12.40
CA GLY A 36 -2.98 -4.72 -11.89
C GLY A 36 -2.51 -4.87 -10.45
N PRO A 37 -2.65 -6.08 -9.88
CA PRO A 37 -2.64 -6.30 -8.43
C PRO A 37 -1.32 -5.89 -7.75
N ARG A 38 -0.20 -6.01 -8.46
CA ARG A 38 1.12 -5.59 -7.94
C ARG A 38 1.27 -4.08 -7.90
N VAL A 39 0.75 -3.39 -8.91
CA VAL A 39 0.73 -1.93 -8.98
C VAL A 39 -0.20 -1.38 -7.92
N ASP A 40 -1.39 -1.96 -7.78
CA ASP A 40 -2.38 -1.56 -6.79
C ASP A 40 -1.85 -1.75 -5.36
N GLN A 41 -1.18 -2.88 -5.09
CA GLN A 41 -0.49 -3.09 -3.81
C GLN A 41 0.55 -2.00 -3.53
N ALA A 42 1.39 -1.65 -4.51
CA ALA A 42 2.40 -0.62 -4.32
C ALA A 42 1.78 0.77 -4.11
N ARG A 43 0.69 1.10 -4.84
CA ARG A 43 -0.07 2.34 -4.68
C ARG A 43 -0.74 2.41 -3.31
N ALA A 44 -1.37 1.33 -2.85
CA ALA A 44 -1.98 1.22 -1.53
C ALA A 44 -0.94 1.42 -0.42
N ALA A 45 0.22 0.77 -0.51
CA ALA A 45 1.29 0.96 0.44
C ALA A 45 1.80 2.40 0.49
N LEU A 46 1.95 3.06 -0.66
CA LEU A 46 2.34 4.48 -0.72
C LEU A 46 1.28 5.41 -0.14
N SER A 47 -0.01 5.11 -0.35
CA SER A 47 -1.13 5.83 0.25
C SER A 47 -1.07 5.73 1.78
N TRP A 48 -0.87 4.52 2.31
CA TRP A 48 -0.71 4.27 3.74
C TRP A 48 0.47 5.08 4.34
N HIS A 49 1.64 5.08 3.68
CA HIS A 49 2.80 5.87 4.12
C HIS A 49 2.52 7.38 4.13
N ARG A 50 1.73 7.89 3.17
CA ARG A 50 1.29 9.29 3.13
C ARG A 50 0.35 9.63 4.29
N THR A 51 -0.60 8.74 4.59
CA THR A 51 -1.52 8.89 5.73
C THR A 51 -0.75 8.91 7.05
N ARG A 52 0.15 7.94 7.26
CA ARG A 52 1.03 7.90 8.43
C ARG A 52 1.85 9.17 8.60
N ALA A 53 2.49 9.65 7.53
CA ALA A 53 3.29 10.88 7.57
C ALA A 53 2.44 12.11 7.94
N THR A 54 1.20 12.15 7.46
CA THR A 54 0.24 13.20 7.83
C THR A 54 -0.06 13.14 9.33
N LEU A 55 -0.41 11.97 9.87
CA LEU A 55 -0.70 11.79 11.30
C LEU A 55 0.47 12.21 12.19
N ILE A 56 1.70 11.83 11.83
CA ILE A 56 2.91 12.22 12.58
C ILE A 56 3.09 13.74 12.56
N ARG A 57 2.87 14.38 11.41
CA ARG A 57 2.94 15.85 11.30
C ARG A 57 1.90 16.55 12.18
N GLU A 58 0.71 15.95 12.34
CA GLU A 58 -0.34 16.44 13.25
C GLU A 58 -0.08 16.10 14.73
N GLY A 59 1.11 15.55 15.06
CA GLY A 59 1.52 15.30 16.44
C GLY A 59 1.13 13.92 17.00
N VAL A 60 0.63 13.01 16.17
CA VAL A 60 0.37 11.64 16.59
C VAL A 60 1.69 10.88 16.74
N ALA A 61 1.89 10.23 17.90
CA ALA A 61 3.06 9.39 18.14
C ALA A 61 3.19 8.26 17.10
N GLY A 62 4.42 7.89 16.73
CA GLY A 62 4.69 6.97 15.62
C GLY A 62 3.89 5.67 15.65
N GLN A 63 3.86 4.95 16.78
CA GLN A 63 3.09 3.71 16.93
C GLN A 63 1.58 3.93 16.77
N ARG A 64 1.06 5.05 17.31
CA ARG A 64 -0.36 5.36 17.17
C ARG A 64 -0.72 5.80 15.75
N ALA A 65 0.19 6.49 15.08
CA ALA A 65 0.04 6.88 13.68
C ALA A 65 0.04 5.65 12.77
N ASP A 66 0.87 4.65 13.09
CA ASP A 66 0.84 3.35 12.44
C ASP A 66 -0.57 2.74 12.57
N GLU A 67 -1.05 2.53 13.79
CA GLU A 67 -2.36 1.89 14.06
C GLU A 67 -3.52 2.60 13.35
N LEU A 68 -3.56 3.92 13.43
CA LEU A 68 -4.59 4.72 12.77
C LEU A 68 -4.50 4.63 11.24
N ALA A 69 -3.29 4.59 10.66
CA ALA A 69 -3.13 4.44 9.23
C ALA A 69 -3.63 3.07 8.72
N ASP A 70 -3.49 2.00 9.50
CA ASP A 70 -4.07 0.69 9.17
C ASP A 70 -5.60 0.75 9.20
N LEU A 71 -6.19 1.33 10.25
CA LEU A 71 -7.65 1.45 10.36
C LEU A 71 -8.26 2.26 9.21
N ILE A 72 -7.58 3.34 8.80
CA ILE A 72 -8.01 4.16 7.66
C ILE A 72 -7.91 3.36 6.35
N ALA A 73 -6.85 2.57 6.16
CA ALA A 73 -6.68 1.74 4.97
C ALA A 73 -7.80 0.68 4.89
N GLU A 74 -8.09 -0.01 6.00
CA GLU A 74 -9.16 -1.01 6.08
C GLU A 74 -10.55 -0.44 5.75
N HIS A 75 -10.87 0.77 6.27
CA HIS A 75 -12.14 1.43 5.95
C HIS A 75 -12.21 1.90 4.49
N THR A 76 -11.09 2.34 3.92
CA THR A 76 -11.05 2.79 2.51
C THR A 76 -11.27 1.61 1.56
N ASP A 77 -10.69 0.44 1.86
CA ASP A 77 -10.88 -0.78 1.09
C ASP A 77 -12.34 -1.28 1.19
N THR A 78 -12.94 -1.20 2.39
CA THR A 78 -14.34 -1.58 2.60
C THR A 78 -15.30 -0.71 1.78
N GLU A 79 -15.11 0.61 1.77
CA GLU A 79 -15.93 1.54 0.98
C GLU A 79 -15.75 1.35 -0.54
N ALA A 80 -14.58 0.90 -0.99
CA ALA A 80 -14.32 0.61 -2.40
C ALA A 80 -15.03 -0.67 -2.89
N VAL A 81 -15.24 -1.66 -2.00
CA VAL A 81 -15.96 -2.91 -2.33
C VAL A 81 -17.48 -2.72 -2.40
N VAL A 82 -18.01 -1.71 -1.70
CA VAL A 82 -19.46 -1.44 -1.65
C VAL A 82 -19.96 -0.60 -2.85
N ARG A 83 -19.06 0.02 -3.62
CA ARG A 83 -19.38 0.76 -4.85
C ARG A 83 -19.31 -0.10 -6.11
#